data_AF-A0A960RX10-F1
#
_entry.id   AF-A0A960RX10-F1
#
_cell.length_a   1.000
_cell.length_b   1.000
_cell.length_c   1.000
_cell.angle_alpha   90.00
_cell.angle_beta   90.00
_cell.angle_gamma   90.00
#
_symmetry.space_group_name_H-M   'P 1'
#
loop_
_entity.id
_entity.type
_entity.pdbx_description
1 polymer ?
#
loop_
_entity_poly.entity_id
_entity_poly.type
_entity_poly.pdbx_seq_one_letter_code
_entity_poly.pdbx_strand_id
1 'polypeptide(L)'
;MSMVQWHSKGTQENWRLILFGFFLLLLALGGGCFAYASRGEMIQQYVELTDEEREGFYMMSGVFVVMALFCLNAAWQRRASIH
;
A
#
# COMPACT_ATOMS: atom_id res chain seq x y z
N MET A 1 -30.50 -2.13 -17.72
CA MET A 1 -29.47 -1.59 -16.80
C MET A 1 -29.30 -0.12 -17.15
N SER A 2 -29.65 0.82 -16.27
CA SER A 2 -29.68 2.25 -16.62
C SER A 2 -28.27 2.85 -16.65
N MET A 3 -28.02 3.84 -17.51
CA MET A 3 -26.72 4.57 -17.58
C MET A 3 -26.25 5.08 -16.21
N VAL A 4 -27.19 5.45 -15.33
CA VAL A 4 -26.91 5.90 -13.96
C VAL A 4 -26.24 4.81 -13.11
N GLN A 5 -26.67 3.55 -13.24
CA GLN A 5 -26.05 2.43 -12.51
C GLN A 5 -24.66 2.08 -13.03
N TRP A 6 -24.39 2.32 -14.31
CA TRP A 6 -23.09 2.05 -14.92
C TRP A 6 -22.04 3.06 -14.43
N HIS A 7 -22.41 4.34 -14.38
CA HIS A 7 -21.54 5.41 -13.89
C HIS A 7 -21.24 5.28 -12.39
N SER A 8 -22.23 4.86 -11.58
CA SER A 8 -22.05 4.64 -10.14
C SER A 8 -21.06 3.50 -9.85
N LYS A 9 -21.08 2.42 -10.65
CA LYS A 9 -20.15 1.28 -10.47
C LYS A 9 -18.71 1.65 -10.82
N GLY A 10 -18.49 2.37 -11.92
CA GLY A 10 -17.15 2.80 -12.33
C GLY A 10 -16.48 3.72 -11.30
N THR A 11 -17.24 4.67 -10.74
CA THR A 11 -16.74 5.58 -9.69
C THR A 11 -16.41 4.83 -8.39
N GLN A 12 -17.25 3.85 -8.01
CA GLN A 12 -17.04 3.07 -6.79
C GLN A 12 -15.79 2.18 -6.88
N GLU A 13 -15.56 1.51 -8.02
CA GLU A 13 -14.35 0.72 -8.23
C GLU A 13 -13.08 1.58 -8.22
N ASN A 14 -13.14 2.76 -8.83
CA ASN A 14 -12.01 3.69 -8.83
C ASN A 14 -11.65 4.12 -7.39
N TRP A 15 -12.65 4.46 -6.59
CA TRP A 15 -12.44 4.82 -5.19
C TRP A 15 -11.84 3.68 -4.36
N ARG A 16 -12.24 2.43 -4.62
CA ARG A 16 -11.66 1.24 -3.96
C ARG A 16 -10.19 1.06 -4.29
N LEU A 17 -9.78 1.27 -5.54
CA LEU A 17 -8.37 1.22 -5.95
C LEU A 17 -7.53 2.29 -5.25
N ILE A 18 -8.06 3.51 -5.13
CA ILE A 18 -7.38 4.61 -4.44
C ILE A 18 -7.19 4.27 -2.95
N LEU A 19 -8.27 3.86 -2.27
CA LEU A 19 -8.21 3.46 -0.86
C LEU A 19 -7.24 2.31 -0.63
N PHE A 20 -7.26 1.30 -1.50
CA PHE A 20 -6.36 0.15 -1.40
C PHE A 20 -4.89 0.56 -1.62
N GLY A 21 -4.62 1.44 -2.58
CA GLY A 21 -3.28 2.00 -2.80
C GLY A 21 -2.74 2.73 -1.57
N PHE A 22 -3.55 3.62 -0.96
CA PHE A 22 -3.14 4.30 0.28
C PHE A 22 -2.96 3.33 1.45
N PHE A 23 -3.83 2.33 1.58
CA PHE A 23 -3.69 1.29 2.61
C PHE A 23 -2.36 0.55 2.48
N LEU A 24 -1.96 0.17 1.26
CA LEU A 24 -0.67 -0.47 1.01
C LEU A 24 0.52 0.45 1.36
N LEU A 25 0.42 1.76 1.08
CA LEU A 25 1.46 2.73 1.50
C LEU A 25 1.59 2.80 3.03
N LEU A 26 0.46 2.75 3.76
CA LEU A 26 0.49 2.72 5.22
C LEU A 26 1.15 1.46 5.75
N LEU A 27 0.88 0.29 5.14
CA LEU A 27 1.56 -0.95 5.50
C LEU A 27 3.06 -0.90 5.18
N ALA A 28 3.44 -0.32 4.04
CA ALA A 28 4.84 -0.15 3.70
C ALA A 28 5.59 0.73 4.72
N LEU A 29 4.97 1.84 5.14
CA LEU A 29 5.49 2.70 6.20
C LEU A 29 5.57 1.95 7.53
N GLY A 30 4.53 1.20 7.89
CA GLY A 30 4.51 0.39 9.11
C GLY A 30 5.64 -0.64 9.15
N GLY A 31 5.81 -1.42 8.09
CA GLY A 31 6.88 -2.41 7.97
C GLY A 31 8.28 -1.79 7.99
N GLY A 32 8.48 -0.67 7.30
CA GLY A 32 9.76 0.03 7.27
C GLY A 32 10.12 0.67 8.62
N CYS A 33 9.14 1.31 9.27
CA CYS A 33 9.30 1.84 10.62
C CYS A 33 9.56 0.74 11.64
N PHE A 34 8.89 -0.41 11.54
CA PHE A 34 9.12 -1.56 12.41
C PHE A 34 10.54 -2.12 12.24
N ALA A 35 10.98 -2.33 11.00
CA ALA A 35 12.33 -2.78 10.68
C ALA A 35 13.39 -1.79 11.21
N TYR A 36 13.17 -0.49 11.03
CA TYR A 36 14.06 0.55 11.52
C TYR A 36 14.10 0.61 13.05
N ALA A 37 12.93 0.60 13.70
CA ALA A 37 12.82 0.71 15.14
C ALA A 37 13.39 -0.54 15.85
N SER A 38 13.32 -1.72 15.22
CA SER A 38 13.95 -2.95 15.73
C SER A 38 15.48 -2.87 15.83
N ARG A 39 16.14 -1.90 15.17
CA ARG A 39 17.58 -1.62 15.35
C ARG A 39 17.89 -0.83 16.62
N GLY A 40 16.90 -0.15 17.21
CA GLY A 40 17.08 0.61 18.44
C GLY A 40 17.13 -0.30 19.66
N GLU A 41 18.07 -0.03 20.57
CA GLU A 41 18.29 -0.79 21.81
C GLU A 41 17.02 -0.94 22.67
N MET A 42 16.08 0.00 22.57
CA MET A 42 14.81 0.01 23.32
C MET A 42 13.81 -1.09 22.91
N ILE A 43 13.89 -1.63 21.69
CA ILE A 43 12.94 -2.64 21.18
C ILE A 43 13.54 -4.05 21.17
N GLN A 44 14.87 -4.18 21.12
CA GLN A 44 15.55 -5.48 21.17
C GLN A 44 15.23 -6.30 22.43
N GLN A 45 14.82 -5.65 23.53
CA GLN A 45 14.36 -6.34 24.75
C GLN A 45 13.02 -7.06 24.60
N TYR A 46 12.20 -6.72 23.58
CA TYR A 46 10.87 -7.29 23.37
C TYR A 46 10.78 -8.15 22.10
N VAL A 47 11.55 -7.81 21.07
CA VAL A 47 11.60 -8.53 19.80
C VAL A 47 13.04 -8.50 19.28
N GLU A 48 13.70 -9.65 19.29
CA GLU A 48 15.03 -9.83 18.72
C GLU A 48 14.88 -10.34 17.28
N LEU A 49 14.95 -9.43 16.32
CA LEU A 49 14.92 -9.75 14.89
C LEU A 49 16.33 -9.95 14.36
N THR A 50 16.53 -11.02 13.61
CA THR A 50 17.73 -11.23 12.81
C THR A 50 17.82 -10.20 11.69
N ASP A 51 19.03 -9.95 11.17
CA ASP A 51 19.21 -9.03 10.05
C ASP A 51 18.50 -9.51 8.78
N GLU A 52 18.40 -10.83 8.57
CA GLU A 52 17.62 -11.43 7.47
C GLU A 52 16.13 -11.11 7.58
N GLU A 53 15.53 -11.18 8.77
CA GLU A 53 14.13 -10.83 8.96
C GLU A 53 13.87 -9.34 8.74
N ARG A 54 14.80 -8.47 9.18
CA ARG A 54 14.72 -7.03 8.92
C ARG A 54 14.77 -6.73 7.42
N GLU A 55 15.66 -7.37 6.68
CA GLU A 55 15.69 -7.28 5.22
C GLU A 55 14.37 -7.75 4.61
N GLY A 56 13.78 -8.82 5.15
CA GLY A 56 12.44 -9.29 4.79
C GLY A 56 11.37 -8.20 4.93
N PHE A 57 11.36 -7.45 6.03
CA PHE A 57 10.43 -6.33 6.21
C PHE A 57 10.68 -5.19 5.21
N TYR A 58 11.95 -4.83 4.94
CA TYR A 58 12.25 -3.81 3.92
C TYR A 58 11.83 -4.24 2.51
N MET A 59 12.08 -5.51 2.14
CA MET A 59 11.65 -6.07 0.85
C MET A 59 10.13 -6.07 0.75
N MET A 60 9.42 -6.51 1.80
CA MET A 60 7.96 -6.52 1.83
C MET A 60 7.37 -5.11 1.71
N SER A 61 7.92 -4.14 2.44
CA SER A 61 7.55 -2.73 2.31
C SER A 61 7.78 -2.21 0.89
N GLY A 62 8.88 -2.59 0.24
CA GLY A 62 9.14 -2.25 -1.15
C GLY A 62 8.08 -2.78 -2.11
N VAL A 63 7.69 -4.05 -1.95
CA VAL A 63 6.60 -4.68 -2.74
C VAL A 63 5.29 -3.92 -2.54
N PHE A 64 4.94 -3.57 -1.30
CA PHE A 64 3.73 -2.79 -1.01
C PHE A 64 3.74 -1.40 -1.64
N VAL A 65 4.88 -0.71 -1.68
CA VAL A 65 5.01 0.57 -2.40
C VAL A 65 4.74 0.38 -3.89
N VAL A 66 5.37 -0.61 -4.52
CA VAL A 66 5.19 -0.87 -5.95
C VAL A 66 3.73 -1.20 -6.26
N MET A 67 3.11 -2.09 -5.49
CA MET A 67 1.69 -2.44 -5.65
C MET A 67 0.78 -1.24 -5.43
N ALA A 68 1.07 -0.38 -4.43
CA ALA A 68 0.31 0.84 -4.20
C ALA A 68 0.37 1.80 -5.40
N LEU A 69 1.56 2.00 -5.97
CA LEU A 69 1.74 2.83 -7.16
C LEU A 69 0.97 2.27 -8.36
N PHE A 70 0.95 0.95 -8.54
CA PHE A 70 0.13 0.32 -9.57
C PHE A 70 -1.37 0.57 -9.35
N CYS A 71 -1.86 0.45 -8.12
CA CYS A 71 -3.27 0.71 -7.80
C CYS A 71 -3.66 2.18 -8.06
N LEU A 72 -2.82 3.12 -7.64
CA LEU A 72 -3.05 4.55 -7.84
C LEU A 72 -2.94 4.94 -9.32
N ASN A 73 -2.00 4.36 -10.06
CA ASN A 73 -1.86 4.58 -11.50
C ASN A 73 -3.07 4.02 -12.27
N ALA A 74 -3.54 2.82 -11.92
CA ALA A 74 -4.75 2.24 -12.51
C ALA A 74 -5.99 3.10 -12.24
N ALA A 75 -6.11 3.66 -11.03
CA ALA A 75 -7.17 4.60 -10.69
C ALA A 75 -7.07 5.91 -11.51
N TRP A 76 -5.85 6.43 -11.68
CA TRP A 76 -5.60 7.63 -12.47
C TRP A 76 -5.96 7.44 -13.95
N GLN A 77 -5.53 6.35 -14.57
CA GLN A 77 -5.84 6.05 -15.96
C GLN A 77 -7.34 5.93 -16.22
N ARG A 78 -8.09 5.30 -15.30
CA ARG A 78 -9.55 5.21 -15.37
C ARG A 78 -10.24 6.58 -15.28
N ARG A 79 -9.64 7.56 -14.59
CA ARG A 79 -10.17 8.93 -14.54
C ARG A 79 -9.88 9.70 -15.83
N ALA A 80 -8.71 9.49 -16.44
CA ALA A 80 -8.32 10.13 -17.68
C ALA A 80 -9.16 9.68 -18.89
N SER A 81 -9.65 8.43 -18.91
CA SER A 81 -10.49 7.91 -20.00
C SER A 81 -11.94 8.42 -20.01
N ILE A 82 -12.35 9.19 -19.00
CA ILE A 82 -13.72 9.73 -18.87
C ILE A 82 -13.82 11.17 -19.40
N HIS A 83 -12.68 11.85 -19.61
CA HIS A 83 -12.58 13.18 -20.21
C HIS A 83 -12.21 13.09 -21.69
#